data_AF-A0A3B1AF96-F1
#
_entry.id   AF-A0A3B1AF96-F1
#
_cell.length_a   1.000
_cell.length_b   1.000
_cell.length_c   1.000
_cell.angle_alpha   90.00
_cell.angle_beta   90.00
_cell.angle_gamma   90.00
#
_symmetry.space_group_name_H-M   'P 1'
#
loop_
_entity.id
_entity.type
_entity.pdbx_description
1 polymer ?
#
loop_
_entity_poly.entity_id
_entity_poly.type
_entity_poly.pdbx_seq_one_letter_code
_entity_poly.pdbx_strand_id
1 'polypeptide(L)' 'MVWQDLAFSVQQDNPEDWLRVIDTARQSPHDIMEPDQEVVLQCLDDTLRARSVVVLISR' A
#
# COMPACT_ATOMS: atom_id res chain seq x y z
N MET A 1 -7.03 24.30 -6.45
CA MET A 1 -6.81 22.86 -6.74
C MET A 1 -7.05 22.09 -5.45
N VAL A 2 -7.83 21.01 -5.51
CA VAL A 2 -8.08 20.11 -4.37
C VAL A 2 -7.26 18.84 -4.62
N TRP A 3 -6.57 18.34 -3.60
CA TRP A 3 -5.85 17.07 -3.67
C TRP A 3 -6.85 15.92 -3.86
N GLN A 4 -6.51 14.95 -4.71
CA GLN A 4 -7.41 13.86 -5.09
C GLN A 4 -6.75 12.52 -4.84
N ASP A 5 -7.56 11.54 -4.45
CA ASP A 5 -7.15 10.15 -4.37
C ASP A 5 -6.87 9.62 -5.78
N LEU A 6 -5.99 8.63 -5.89
CA LEU A 6 -5.56 8.07 -7.17
C LEU A 6 -5.72 6.55 -7.16
N ALA A 7 -6.44 6.04 -8.16
CA ALA A 7 -6.44 4.61 -8.45
C ALA A 7 -5.11 4.23 -9.10
N PHE A 8 -4.49 3.16 -8.63
CA PHE A 8 -3.28 2.60 -9.21
C PHE A 8 -3.37 1.07 -9.28
N SER A 9 -2.57 0.50 -10.17
CA SER A 9 -2.46 -0.94 -10.37
C SER A 9 -1.00 -1.35 -10.25
N VAL A 10 -0.72 -2.35 -9.41
CA VAL A 10 0.59 -3.03 -9.38
C VAL A 10 0.70 -3.90 -10.63
N GLN A 11 1.76 -3.73 -11.42
CA GLN A 11 1.81 -4.25 -12.79
C GLN A 11 2.31 -5.71 -12.92
N GLN A 12 2.90 -6.29 -11.87
CA GLN A 12 3.58 -7.59 -11.94
C GLN A 12 3.10 -8.52 -10.83
N ASP A 13 3.23 -9.83 -11.09
CA ASP A 13 2.95 -10.93 -10.16
C ASP A 13 1.49 -11.01 -9.69
N ASN A 14 1.19 -11.92 -8.75
CA ASN A 14 -0.14 -12.03 -8.16
C ASN A 14 -0.24 -11.15 -6.90
N PRO A 15 -1.45 -10.76 -6.46
CA PRO A 15 -1.62 -9.96 -5.24
C PRO A 15 -0.88 -10.54 -4.01
N GLU A 16 -0.90 -11.85 -3.84
CA GLU A 16 -0.29 -12.56 -2.72
C GLU A 16 1.24 -12.52 -2.70
N ASP A 17 1.87 -12.13 -3.81
CA ASP A 17 3.32 -11.98 -3.95
C ASP A 17 3.80 -10.61 -3.40
N TRP A 18 2.87 -9.70 -3.12
CA TRP A 18 3.15 -8.35 -2.63
C TRP A 18 2.74 -8.16 -1.18
N LEU A 19 3.64 -7.55 -0.42
CA LEU A 19 3.42 -7.18 0.97
C LEU A 19 3.43 -5.66 1.12
N ARG A 20 2.41 -5.12 1.77
CA ARG A 20 2.38 -3.71 2.20
C ARG A 20 3.13 -3.54 3.50
N VAL A 21 4.19 -2.73 3.45
CA VAL A 21 5.06 -2.42 4.61
C VAL A 21 4.83 -1.01 5.14
N ILE A 22 4.53 -0.04 4.27
CA ILE A 22 4.28 1.36 4.65
C ILE A 22 3.01 1.85 3.95
N ASP A 23 2.18 2.58 4.69
CA ASP A 23 0.99 3.27 4.20
C ASP A 23 0.73 4.52 5.03
N THR A 24 1.26 5.66 4.57
CA THR A 24 1.17 6.91 5.32
C THR A 24 -0.23 7.53 5.33
N ALA A 25 -1.22 6.88 4.70
CA ALA A 25 -2.62 7.27 4.84
C ALA A 25 -3.23 6.76 6.16
N ARG A 26 -2.62 5.74 6.77
CA ARG A 26 -3.03 5.20 8.07
C ARG A 26 -2.47 6.07 9.19
N GLN A 27 -3.08 6.00 10.36
CA GLN A 27 -2.58 6.68 11.56
C GLN A 27 -1.52 5.84 12.24
N SER A 28 -0.50 6.49 12.81
CA SER A 28 0.48 5.82 13.65
C SER A 28 -0.19 5.13 14.85
N PRO A 29 0.29 3.94 15.24
CA PRO A 29 1.51 3.27 14.74
C PRO A 29 1.27 2.38 13.51
N HIS A 30 0.14 2.49 12.82
CA HIS A 30 -0.27 1.59 11.73
C HIS A 30 0.16 2.05 10.33
N ASP A 31 0.98 3.11 10.23
CA ASP A 31 1.51 3.62 8.98
C ASP A 31 2.82 2.94 8.55
N ILE A 32 3.52 2.29 9.48
CA ILE A 32 4.73 1.49 9.23
C ILE A 32 4.56 0.15 9.96
N MET A 33 4.62 -0.96 9.22
CA MET A 33 4.51 -2.29 9.80
C MET A 33 5.87 -2.76 10.32
N GLU A 34 5.87 -3.43 11.46
CA GLU A 34 7.04 -4.17 11.95
C GLU A 34 7.27 -5.42 11.08
N PRO A 35 8.50 -5.98 11.07
CA PRO A 35 8.77 -7.25 10.41
C PRO A 35 7.79 -8.34 10.86
N ASP A 36 7.35 -9.17 9.91
CA ASP A 36 6.36 -10.24 10.09
C ASP A 36 4.92 -9.75 10.36
N GLN A 37 4.66 -8.44 10.29
CA GLN A 37 3.32 -7.84 10.38
C GLN A 37 2.85 -7.21 9.06
N GLU A 38 3.59 -7.45 7.97
CA GLU A 38 3.24 -6.91 6.67
C GLU A 38 1.90 -7.47 6.16
N VAL A 39 1.16 -6.63 5.45
CA VAL A 39 -0.17 -7.00 4.96
C VAL A 39 -0.07 -7.49 3.52
N VAL A 40 -0.42 -8.77 3.30
CA VAL A 40 -0.55 -9.35 1.96
C VAL A 40 -1.62 -8.59 1.17
N LEU A 41 -1.29 -8.14 -0.04
CA LEU A 41 -2.29 -7.50 -0.91
C LEU A 41 -3.37 -8.50 -1.32
N GLN A 42 -4.62 -8.03 -1.29
CA GLN A 42 -5.78 -8.82 -1.72
C GLN A 42 -6.13 -8.58 -3.19
N CYS A 43 -5.61 -7.48 -3.77
CA CYS A 43 -5.86 -7.04 -5.13
C CYS A 43 -4.66 -6.22 -5.62
N LEU A 44 -4.39 -6.25 -6.93
CA LEU A 44 -3.37 -5.39 -7.55
C LEU A 44 -3.89 -3.97 -7.82
N ASP A 45 -5.21 -3.82 -7.94
CA ASP A 45 -5.87 -2.52 -8.07
C ASP A 45 -6.23 -1.99 -6.68
N ASP A 46 -5.78 -0.78 -6.35
CA ASP A 46 -6.10 -0.12 -5.10
C ASP A 46 -6.20 1.41 -5.28
N THR A 47 -6.78 2.11 -4.30
CA THR A 47 -6.91 3.56 -4.27
C THR A 47 -5.99 4.14 -3.21
N LEU A 48 -4.99 4.91 -3.64
CA LEU A 48 -4.15 5.68 -2.74
C LEU A 48 -4.85 6.96 -2.32
N ARG A 49 -4.78 7.25 -1.01
CA ARG A 49 -5.28 8.51 -0.48
C ARG A 49 -4.40 9.67 -0.95
N ALA A 50 -5.02 10.82 -1.14
CA ALA A 50 -4.29 12.00 -1.58
C ALA A 50 -3.16 12.34 -0.59
N ARG A 51 -1.97 12.64 -1.12
CA ARG A 51 -0.76 12.99 -0.35
C ARG A 51 -0.25 11.88 0.59
N SER A 52 -0.51 10.62 0.28
CA SER A 52 0.12 9.48 0.97
C SER A 52 1.20 8.83 0.13
N VAL A 53 2.05 8.06 0.81
CA VAL A 53 3.02 7.13 0.22
C VAL A 53 2.66 5.73 0.68
N VAL A 54 2.65 4.78 -0.26
CA VAL A 54 2.59 3.35 0.03
C VAL A 54 3.89 2.72 -0.47
N VAL A 55 4.49 1.86 0.36
CA VAL A 55 5.64 1.05 -0.02
C VAL A 55 5.21 -0.41 0.04
N LEU A 56 5.51 -1.12 -1.04
CA LEU A 56 5.29 -2.54 -1.20
C LEU A 56 6.65 -3.22 -1.38
N ILE A 57 6.79 -4.44 -0.87
CA ILE A 57 7.90 -5.33 -1.18
C ILE A 57 7.35 -6.59 -1.86
N SER A 58 8.08 -7.10 -2.84
CA SER A 58 7.78 -8.40 -3.44
C SER A 58 8.46 -9.50 -2.62
N ARG A 59 7.85 -10.69 -2.59
CA ARG A 59 8.47 -11.90 -2.04
C ARG A 59 9.48 -12.52 -3.00
#